data_AF-R9JS66-F1
#
_entry.id   AF-R9JS66-F1
#
_cell.length_a   1.000
_cell.length_b   1.000
_cell.length_c   1.000
_cell.angle_alpha   90.00
_cell.angle_beta   90.00
_cell.angle_gamma   90.00
#
_symmetry.space_group_name_H-M   'P 1'
#
loop_
_entity.id
_entity.type
_entity.pdbx_description
1 polymer ?
#
loop_
_entity_poly.entity_id
_entity_poly.type
_entity_poly.pdbx_seq_one_letter_code
_entity_poly.pdbx_strand_id
1 'polypeptide(L)'
;MILLQEIDFSNRDFWVGYMATSFPTAWEEETDMSLTELMIENGMCDTGWWDNFTKYYDGVLEESDGYVDEPETLICELAPAQTLKIEFHPGDTIYFINDKQIASMGGHYNIQVIPFKELLNAIKDRQKFLLLLPLAVIDYQDQDKAAQIISNALQEIFEKHLCSRYAGCIVTGLLSE
;
A
#
# COMPACT_ATOMS: atom_id res chain seq x y z
N MET A 1 5.74 15.45 8.19
CA MET A 1 4.34 15.12 8.53
C MET A 1 3.47 15.60 7.40
N ILE A 2 2.69 14.68 6.84
CA ILE A 2 1.96 14.85 5.59
C ILE A 2 0.48 14.74 5.90
N LEU A 3 -0.31 15.62 5.28
CA LEU A 3 -1.75 15.63 5.37
C LEU A 3 -2.35 14.69 4.33
N LEU A 4 -3.47 14.05 4.66
CA LEU A 4 -4.18 13.17 3.74
C LEU A 4 -4.51 13.83 2.39
N GLN A 5 -4.81 15.13 2.38
CA GLN A 5 -5.07 15.90 1.16
C GLN A 5 -3.84 16.06 0.23
N GLU A 6 -2.62 15.90 0.75
CA GLU A 6 -1.38 16.03 -0.04
C GLU A 6 -1.06 14.74 -0.83
N ILE A 7 -1.75 13.64 -0.51
CA ILE A 7 -1.64 12.34 -1.18
C ILE A 7 -2.97 11.92 -1.82
N ASP A 8 -3.74 12.89 -2.32
CA ASP A 8 -4.99 12.62 -3.03
C ASP A 8 -4.78 11.75 -4.28
N PHE A 9 -5.86 11.32 -4.94
CA PHE A 9 -5.75 10.42 -6.10
C PHE A 9 -5.04 11.04 -7.31
N SER A 10 -4.91 12.36 -7.38
CA SER A 10 -4.17 13.03 -8.45
C SER A 10 -2.65 12.96 -8.25
N ASN A 11 -2.18 12.71 -7.03
CA ASN A 11 -0.78 12.43 -6.73
C ASN A 11 -0.41 11.00 -7.15
N ARG A 12 -0.34 10.79 -8.47
CA ARG A 12 -0.06 9.48 -9.07
C ARG A 12 1.29 8.93 -8.63
N ASP A 13 2.30 9.78 -8.45
CA ASP A 13 3.65 9.35 -8.07
C ASP A 13 3.66 8.72 -6.68
N PHE A 14 2.93 9.30 -5.71
CA PHE A 14 2.71 8.68 -4.41
C PHE A 14 2.06 7.30 -4.55
N TRP A 15 0.95 7.20 -5.28
CA TRP A 15 0.21 5.95 -5.39
C TRP A 15 0.98 4.88 -6.16
N VAL A 16 1.77 5.25 -7.16
CA VAL A 16 2.63 4.31 -7.89
C VAL A 16 3.68 3.72 -6.94
N GLY A 17 4.44 4.59 -6.25
CA GLY A 17 5.48 4.14 -5.33
C GLY A 17 4.92 3.34 -4.15
N TYR A 18 3.82 3.80 -3.58
CA TYR A 18 3.14 3.13 -2.48
C TYR A 18 2.63 1.73 -2.87
N MET A 19 1.95 1.59 -4.02
CA MET A 19 1.44 0.29 -4.46
C MET A 19 2.58 -0.67 -4.83
N ALA A 20 3.63 -0.20 -5.50
CA ALA A 20 4.79 -1.03 -5.86
C ALA A 20 5.55 -1.59 -4.65
N THR A 21 5.47 -0.93 -3.49
CA THR A 21 6.21 -1.32 -2.29
C THR A 21 5.36 -2.00 -1.22
N SER A 22 4.03 -1.95 -1.34
CA SER A 22 3.12 -2.43 -0.27
C SER A 22 2.60 -3.85 -0.47
N PHE A 23 2.86 -4.50 -1.60
CA PHE A 23 2.36 -5.85 -1.89
C PHE A 23 3.49 -6.81 -2.26
N PRO A 24 4.40 -7.14 -1.32
CA PRO A 24 5.61 -7.93 -1.62
C PRO A 24 5.31 -9.36 -2.07
N THR A 25 4.12 -9.89 -1.78
CA THR A 25 3.68 -11.24 -2.11
C THR A 25 2.69 -11.28 -3.28
N ALA A 26 2.35 -10.14 -3.89
CA ALA A 26 1.41 -10.07 -4.99
C ALA A 26 2.06 -10.43 -6.33
N TRP A 27 1.42 -11.34 -7.07
CA TRP A 27 1.88 -11.80 -8.38
C TRP A 27 0.71 -12.19 -9.28
N GLU A 28 0.88 -12.05 -10.59
CA GLU A 28 -0.08 -12.50 -11.60
C GLU A 28 0.24 -13.91 -12.06
N GLU A 29 -0.72 -14.84 -11.91
CA GLU A 29 -0.50 -16.26 -12.24
C GLU A 29 -0.15 -16.53 -13.70
N GLU A 30 -0.72 -15.75 -14.64
CA GLU A 30 -0.54 -15.99 -16.07
C GLU A 30 0.88 -15.66 -16.57
N THR A 31 1.52 -14.65 -15.97
CA THR A 31 2.80 -14.12 -16.43
C THR A 31 3.93 -14.28 -15.43
N ASP A 32 3.63 -14.72 -14.20
CA ASP A 32 4.57 -14.81 -13.09
C ASP A 32 5.21 -13.45 -12.74
N MET A 33 4.46 -12.36 -12.96
CA MET A 33 4.91 -11.00 -12.70
C MET A 33 4.38 -10.46 -11.37
N SER A 34 5.27 -9.85 -10.60
CA SER A 34 4.91 -9.04 -9.43
C SER A 34 4.11 -7.80 -9.82
N LEU A 35 3.39 -7.21 -8.86
CA LEU A 35 2.66 -5.94 -9.10
C LEU A 35 3.61 -4.85 -9.63
N THR A 36 4.82 -4.77 -9.11
CA THR A 36 5.83 -3.79 -9.52
C THR A 36 6.26 -3.99 -10.97
N GLU A 37 6.50 -5.23 -11.40
CA GLU A 37 6.83 -5.53 -12.79
C GLU A 37 5.68 -5.17 -13.73
N LEU A 38 4.44 -5.46 -13.35
CA LEU A 38 3.25 -5.05 -14.09
C LEU A 38 3.13 -3.53 -14.23
N MET A 39 3.50 -2.76 -13.21
CA MET A 39 3.48 -1.31 -13.26
C MET A 39 4.60 -0.78 -14.18
N ILE A 40 5.80 -1.37 -14.10
CA ILE A 40 6.94 -1.03 -14.98
C ILE A 40 6.62 -1.29 -16.45
N GLU A 41 5.99 -2.43 -16.79
CA GLU A 41 5.55 -2.72 -18.17
C GLU A 41 4.63 -1.63 -18.75
N ASN A 42 3.89 -0.94 -17.88
CA ASN A 42 2.95 0.12 -18.25
C ASN A 42 3.54 1.52 -18.06
N GLY A 43 4.87 1.63 -18.02
CA GLY A 43 5.61 2.91 -18.00
C GLY A 43 5.68 3.59 -16.64
N MET A 44 5.30 2.91 -15.55
CA MET A 44 5.38 3.42 -14.19
C MET A 44 6.68 2.96 -13.51
N CYS A 45 7.81 3.41 -14.06
CA CYS A 45 9.15 3.00 -13.62
C CYS A 45 9.98 4.13 -12.97
N ASP A 46 9.46 5.36 -12.90
CA ASP A 46 10.14 6.46 -12.22
C ASP A 46 9.96 6.32 -10.70
N THR A 47 11.04 5.98 -10.01
CA THR A 47 11.07 5.88 -8.54
C THR A 47 11.50 7.18 -7.89
N GLY A 48 11.97 8.18 -8.63
CA GLY A 48 12.65 9.35 -8.06
C GLY A 48 11.78 10.16 -7.09
N TRP A 49 10.48 10.27 -7.37
CA TRP A 49 9.54 10.89 -6.44
C TRP A 49 9.43 10.10 -5.13
N TRP A 50 9.23 8.78 -5.23
CA TRP A 50 9.06 7.89 -4.08
C TRP A 50 10.35 7.78 -3.27
N ASP A 51 11.50 7.71 -3.92
CA ASP A 51 12.81 7.66 -3.29
C ASP A 51 13.07 8.96 -2.51
N ASN A 52 12.79 10.13 -3.11
CA ASN A 52 12.90 11.40 -2.40
C ASN A 52 11.91 11.53 -1.24
N PHE A 53 10.68 11.05 -1.42
CA PHE A 53 9.64 11.06 -0.39
C PHE A 53 10.01 10.19 0.81
N THR A 54 10.50 8.97 0.56
CA THR A 54 10.96 8.05 1.60
C THR A 54 12.37 8.35 2.10
N LYS A 55 13.07 9.32 1.48
CA LYS A 55 14.46 9.69 1.75
C LYS A 55 15.45 8.55 1.46
N TYR A 56 15.11 7.69 0.50
CA TYR A 56 15.96 6.60 0.05
C TYR A 56 17.22 7.12 -0.66
N TYR A 57 18.35 6.47 -0.39
CA TYR A 57 19.59 6.59 -1.14
C TYR A 57 20.40 5.28 -1.02
N ASP A 58 21.33 5.04 -1.94
CA ASP A 58 22.17 3.84 -1.91
C ASP A 58 23.01 3.77 -0.64
N GLY A 59 22.80 2.75 0.20
CA GLY A 59 23.48 2.59 1.48
C GLY A 59 22.65 2.97 2.71
N VAL A 60 21.44 3.53 2.54
CA VAL A 60 20.62 4.05 3.65
C VAL A 60 20.23 3.00 4.69
N LEU A 61 20.19 1.72 4.32
CA LEU A 61 19.88 0.63 5.25
C LEU A 61 21.12 0.20 6.06
N GLU A 62 22.31 0.48 5.55
CA GLU A 62 23.60 0.16 6.15
C GLU A 62 24.16 1.32 6.98
N GLU A 63 23.86 2.55 6.58
CA GLU A 63 24.28 3.75 7.30
C GLU A 63 23.36 3.97 8.51
N SER A 64 23.89 3.77 9.73
CA SER A 64 23.20 4.12 10.99
C SER A 64 23.22 5.62 11.25
N ASP A 65 22.84 6.42 10.24
CA ASP A 65 22.95 7.88 10.22
C ASP A 65 21.73 8.60 10.81
N GLY A 66 20.72 7.83 11.24
CA GLY A 66 19.49 8.33 11.87
C GLY A 66 18.36 8.65 10.89
N TYR A 67 18.50 8.38 9.58
CA TYR A 67 17.39 8.62 8.63
C TYR A 67 16.19 7.70 8.87
N VAL A 68 16.43 6.50 9.41
CA VAL A 68 15.37 5.60 9.92
C VAL A 68 14.61 6.23 11.11
N ASP A 69 15.20 7.20 11.82
CA ASP A 69 14.59 7.80 13.01
C ASP A 69 13.63 8.97 12.69
N GLU A 70 13.62 9.49 11.45
CA GLU A 70 12.78 10.61 11.02
C GLU A 70 11.98 10.33 9.71
N PRO A 71 11.03 9.37 9.72
CA PRO A 71 10.24 9.02 8.54
C PRO A 71 9.26 10.11 8.11
N GLU A 72 8.89 10.10 6.83
CA GLU A 72 7.69 10.81 6.43
C GLU A 72 6.46 10.15 7.05
N THR A 73 5.59 10.95 7.65
CA THR A 73 4.52 10.43 8.50
C THR A 73 3.18 11.02 8.11
N LEU A 74 2.21 10.16 7.80
CA LEU A 74 0.81 10.50 7.65
C LEU A 74 0.07 10.26 8.97
N ILE A 75 -0.72 11.23 9.42
CA ILE A 75 -1.63 11.06 10.56
C ILE A 75 -3.04 11.47 10.14
N CYS A 76 -4.02 10.58 10.33
CA CYS A 76 -5.41 10.88 10.06
C CYS A 76 -6.37 10.17 11.02
N GLU A 77 -7.58 10.72 11.18
CA GLU A 77 -8.63 10.06 11.94
C GLU A 77 -9.21 8.88 11.13
N LEU A 78 -9.19 7.69 11.73
CA LEU A 78 -9.76 6.48 11.15
C LEU A 78 -11.24 6.32 11.53
N ALA A 79 -11.56 6.60 12.79
CA ALA A 79 -12.89 6.60 13.39
C ALA A 79 -12.88 7.52 14.63
N PRO A 80 -14.04 7.81 15.27
CA PRO A 80 -14.05 8.61 16.48
C PRO A 80 -13.10 8.05 17.56
N ALA A 81 -12.13 8.86 17.99
CA ALA A 81 -11.06 8.49 18.92
C ALA A 81 -10.11 7.35 18.45
N GLN A 82 -10.06 7.08 17.15
CA GLN A 82 -9.07 6.21 16.53
C GLN A 82 -8.23 7.00 15.51
N THR A 83 -6.93 7.08 15.76
CA THR A 83 -5.96 7.72 14.88
C THR A 83 -5.14 6.68 14.16
N LEU A 84 -5.11 6.76 12.83
CA LEU A 84 -4.19 6.03 11.98
C LEU A 84 -2.93 6.88 11.80
N LYS A 85 -1.77 6.28 12.08
CA LYS A 85 -0.46 6.81 11.71
C LYS A 85 0.24 5.82 10.77
N ILE A 86 0.79 6.34 9.67
CA ILE A 86 1.61 5.57 8.73
C ILE A 86 2.95 6.27 8.61
N GLU A 87 4.03 5.53 8.84
CA GLU A 87 5.40 5.99 8.67
C GLU A 87 6.00 5.36 7.43
N PHE A 88 6.51 6.19 6.53
CA PHE A 88 7.17 5.80 5.29
C PHE A 88 8.67 5.97 5.47
N HIS A 89 9.36 4.84 5.57
CA HIS A 89 10.79 4.73 5.74
C HIS A 89 11.44 4.31 4.40
N PRO A 90 12.75 4.53 4.22
CA PRO A 90 13.49 3.85 3.16
C PRO A 90 13.36 2.33 3.35
N GLY A 91 12.58 1.66 2.49
CA GLY A 91 12.42 0.20 2.49
C GLY A 91 11.43 -0.39 3.51
N ASP A 92 10.70 0.41 4.28
CA ASP A 92 9.62 -0.07 5.15
C ASP A 92 8.44 0.92 5.19
N THR A 93 7.24 0.41 5.44
CA THR A 93 6.06 1.19 5.77
C THR A 93 5.43 0.61 7.02
N ILE A 94 5.35 1.43 8.07
CA ILE A 94 4.93 0.99 9.40
C ILE A 94 3.58 1.62 9.76
N TYR A 95 2.67 0.81 10.26
CA TYR A 95 1.30 1.19 10.56
C TYR A 95 1.03 1.18 12.05
N PHE A 96 0.33 2.20 12.52
CA PHE A 96 -0.06 2.34 13.91
C PHE A 96 -1.54 2.75 14.03
N ILE A 97 -2.21 2.20 15.03
CA ILE A 97 -3.51 2.68 15.49
C ILE A 97 -3.37 3.10 16.95
N ASN A 98 -3.69 4.36 17.27
CA ASN A 98 -3.54 4.93 18.61
C ASN A 98 -2.15 4.67 19.21
N ASP A 99 -1.10 4.98 18.42
CA ASP A 99 0.32 4.80 18.74
C ASP A 99 0.79 3.36 18.98
N LYS A 100 -0.10 2.37 18.80
CA LYS A 100 0.27 0.95 18.81
C LYS A 100 0.56 0.47 17.40
N GLN A 101 1.76 -0.04 17.16
CA GLN A 101 2.12 -0.66 15.87
C GLN A 101 1.22 -1.88 15.62
N ILE A 102 0.66 -1.95 14.41
CA ILE A 102 -0.21 -3.05 13.97
C ILE A 102 0.41 -3.85 12.81
N ALA A 103 1.26 -3.24 11.99
CA ALA A 103 1.83 -3.87 10.81
C ALA A 103 3.11 -3.17 10.32
N SER A 104 3.89 -3.88 9.51
CA SER A 104 5.10 -3.40 8.81
C SER A 104 5.25 -4.12 7.47
N MET A 105 5.88 -3.48 6.49
CA MET A 105 6.01 -3.96 5.10
C MET A 105 7.46 -4.31 4.71
N GLY A 106 8.44 -4.07 5.58
CA GLY A 106 9.87 -4.29 5.32
C GLY A 106 10.28 -5.77 5.37
N GLY A 107 11.60 -6.03 5.53
CA GLY A 107 12.17 -7.38 5.45
C GLY A 107 11.65 -8.43 6.44
N HIS A 108 10.96 -8.00 7.51
CA HIS A 108 10.21 -8.85 8.44
C HIS A 108 8.75 -8.41 8.51
N TYR A 109 8.13 -8.30 7.33
CA TYR A 109 6.77 -7.79 7.19
C TYR A 109 5.79 -8.54 8.12
N ASN A 110 4.88 -7.78 8.73
CA ASN A 110 3.75 -8.27 9.50
C ASN A 110 2.50 -7.67 8.87
N ILE A 111 2.00 -8.35 7.85
CA ILE A 111 0.87 -7.93 7.00
C ILE A 111 -0.31 -8.87 7.24
N GLN A 112 -1.40 -8.72 6.46
CA GLN A 112 -2.53 -9.65 6.56
C GLN A 112 -3.10 -9.75 7.99
N VAL A 113 -3.34 -8.59 8.62
CA VAL A 113 -3.80 -8.50 10.01
C VAL A 113 -5.27 -8.10 10.15
N ILE A 114 -5.94 -7.70 9.05
CA ILE A 114 -7.32 -7.22 9.04
C ILE A 114 -8.16 -8.03 8.06
N PRO A 115 -9.24 -8.72 8.47
CA PRO A 115 -10.15 -9.35 7.51
C PRO A 115 -10.71 -8.34 6.50
N PHE A 116 -10.67 -8.64 5.21
CA PHE A 116 -11.07 -7.71 4.14
C PHE A 116 -12.51 -7.20 4.32
N LYS A 117 -13.41 -8.05 4.81
CA LYS A 117 -14.80 -7.67 5.14
C LYS A 117 -14.87 -6.61 6.23
N GLU A 118 -14.02 -6.70 7.25
CA GLU A 118 -13.95 -5.71 8.34
C GLU A 118 -13.41 -4.38 7.82
N LEU A 119 -12.36 -4.43 6.99
CA LEU A 119 -11.80 -3.24 6.36
C LEU A 119 -12.86 -2.48 5.53
N LEU A 120 -13.61 -3.19 4.68
CA LEU A 120 -14.70 -2.59 3.87
C LEU A 120 -15.86 -2.03 4.71
N ASN A 121 -16.16 -2.68 5.84
CA ASN A 121 -17.24 -2.24 6.71
C ASN A 121 -16.85 -0.98 7.48
N ALA A 122 -15.61 -0.93 8.00
CA ALA A 122 -15.10 0.16 8.81
C ALA A 122 -14.75 1.40 7.97
N ILE A 123 -14.15 1.22 6.79
CA ILE A 123 -13.53 2.31 6.04
C ILE A 123 -14.38 2.66 4.81
N LYS A 124 -15.03 3.83 4.84
CA LYS A 124 -15.84 4.36 3.73
C LYS A 124 -15.07 5.29 2.81
N ASP A 125 -14.02 5.89 3.34
CA ASP A 125 -13.13 6.74 2.58
C ASP A 125 -12.21 5.89 1.70
N ARG A 126 -12.26 6.09 0.37
CA ARG A 126 -11.51 5.27 -0.57
C ARG A 126 -9.99 5.42 -0.41
N GLN A 127 -9.54 6.60 -0.01
CA GLN A 127 -8.12 6.89 0.15
C GLN A 127 -7.55 6.10 1.33
N LYS A 128 -8.24 6.16 2.48
CA LYS A 128 -7.91 5.35 3.66
C LYS A 128 -8.04 3.86 3.39
N PHE A 129 -9.02 3.45 2.58
CA PHE A 129 -9.18 2.06 2.18
C PHE A 129 -7.94 1.57 1.42
N LEU A 130 -7.47 2.32 0.42
CA LEU A 130 -6.28 1.96 -0.35
C LEU A 130 -5.01 1.96 0.51
N LEU A 131 -4.87 2.92 1.44
CA LEU A 131 -3.74 2.96 2.39
C LEU A 131 -3.71 1.78 3.37
N LEU A 132 -4.84 1.13 3.61
CA LEU A 132 -4.95 0.00 4.54
C LEU A 132 -5.13 -1.35 3.83
N LEU A 133 -5.33 -1.34 2.50
CA LEU A 133 -5.51 -2.53 1.70
C LEU A 133 -4.36 -3.55 1.84
N PRO A 134 -3.08 -3.14 1.91
CA PRO A 134 -1.98 -4.08 2.18
C PRO A 134 -2.10 -4.89 3.47
N LEU A 135 -2.88 -4.40 4.44
CA LEU A 135 -3.09 -5.09 5.71
C LEU A 135 -4.22 -6.12 5.66
N ALA A 136 -4.93 -6.21 4.53
CA ALA A 136 -6.11 -7.03 4.42
C ALA A 136 -5.79 -8.52 4.27
N VAL A 137 -6.71 -9.37 4.75
CA VAL A 137 -6.76 -10.81 4.49
C VAL A 137 -8.04 -11.12 3.73
N ILE A 138 -7.90 -11.77 2.59
CA ILE A 138 -9.01 -12.13 1.71
C ILE A 138 -9.23 -13.64 1.81
N ASP A 139 -10.42 -14.05 2.24
CA ASP A 139 -10.82 -15.45 2.14
C ASP A 139 -10.85 -15.86 0.65
N TYR A 140 -10.35 -17.04 0.32
CA TYR A 140 -10.36 -17.56 -1.07
C TYR A 140 -11.75 -17.51 -1.73
N GLN A 141 -12.80 -17.77 -0.96
CA GLN A 141 -14.19 -17.71 -1.43
C GLN A 141 -14.66 -16.29 -1.84
N ASP A 142 -13.98 -15.24 -1.40
CA ASP A 142 -14.31 -13.84 -1.67
C ASP A 142 -13.38 -13.20 -2.72
N GLN A 143 -12.45 -13.95 -3.33
CA GLN A 143 -11.42 -13.43 -4.23
C GLN A 143 -11.99 -12.59 -5.38
N ASP A 144 -13.01 -13.08 -6.09
CA ASP A 144 -13.59 -12.41 -7.26
C ASP A 144 -14.25 -11.09 -6.86
N LYS A 145 -14.93 -11.13 -5.71
CA LYS A 145 -15.61 -9.96 -5.15
C LYS A 145 -14.57 -8.93 -4.69
N ALA A 146 -13.49 -9.36 -4.05
CA ALA A 146 -12.42 -8.48 -3.63
C ALA A 146 -11.72 -7.84 -4.83
N ALA A 147 -11.38 -8.61 -5.87
CA ALA A 147 -10.78 -8.12 -7.10
C ALA A 147 -11.66 -7.04 -7.75
N GLN A 148 -12.99 -7.26 -7.81
CA GLN A 148 -13.90 -6.27 -8.37
C GLN A 148 -13.95 -4.98 -7.55
N ILE A 149 -13.93 -5.06 -6.23
CA ILE A 149 -13.96 -3.88 -5.34
C ILE A 149 -12.64 -3.11 -5.43
N ILE A 150 -11.51 -3.82 -5.39
CA ILE A 150 -10.18 -3.23 -5.51
C ILE A 150 -10.03 -2.56 -6.88
N SER A 151 -10.40 -3.22 -7.97
CA SER A 151 -10.39 -2.65 -9.33
C SER A 151 -11.22 -1.36 -9.42
N ASN A 152 -12.34 -1.28 -8.72
CA ASN A 152 -13.15 -0.06 -8.67
C ASN A 152 -12.48 1.07 -7.86
N ALA A 153 -11.74 0.74 -6.80
CA ALA A 153 -10.98 1.73 -6.05
C ALA A 153 -9.77 2.25 -6.85
N LEU A 154 -9.08 1.36 -7.57
CA LEU A 154 -7.91 1.71 -8.39
C LEU A 154 -8.22 2.64 -9.57
N GLN A 155 -9.47 2.64 -10.05
CA GLN A 155 -9.92 3.56 -11.12
C GLN A 155 -9.86 5.04 -10.75
N GLU A 156 -9.72 5.37 -9.46
CA GLU A 156 -9.49 6.76 -9.03
C GLU A 156 -8.06 7.23 -9.41
N ILE A 157 -7.11 6.31 -9.61
CA ILE A 157 -5.68 6.58 -9.78
C ILE A 157 -5.19 6.16 -11.18
N PHE A 158 -5.61 4.97 -11.62
CA PHE A 158 -5.08 4.31 -12.81
C PHE A 158 -6.10 4.25 -13.95
N GLU A 159 -5.59 4.06 -15.17
CA GLU A 159 -6.45 3.82 -16.32
C GLU A 159 -7.27 2.54 -16.13
N LYS A 160 -8.56 2.62 -16.46
CA LYS A 160 -9.52 1.53 -16.25
C LYS A 160 -9.08 0.18 -16.81
N HIS A 161 -8.37 0.18 -17.94
CA HIS A 161 -7.93 -1.04 -18.60
C HIS A 161 -6.85 -1.80 -17.80
N LEU A 162 -6.12 -1.11 -16.90
CA LEU A 162 -5.08 -1.69 -16.04
C LEU A 162 -5.65 -2.22 -14.72
N CYS A 163 -6.72 -1.59 -14.22
CA CYS A 163 -7.23 -1.78 -12.87
C CYS A 163 -7.62 -3.23 -12.56
N SER A 164 -8.22 -3.95 -13.52
CA SER A 164 -8.58 -5.36 -13.31
C SER A 164 -7.36 -6.27 -13.16
N ARG A 165 -6.31 -6.01 -13.94
CA ARG A 165 -5.04 -6.77 -13.89
C ARG A 165 -4.34 -6.55 -12.56
N TYR A 166 -4.20 -5.28 -12.15
CA TYR A 166 -3.60 -4.92 -10.87
C TYR A 166 -4.40 -5.45 -9.69
N ALA A 167 -5.74 -5.37 -9.72
CA ALA A 167 -6.57 -5.91 -8.67
C ALA A 167 -6.43 -7.43 -8.54
N GLY A 168 -6.36 -8.16 -9.66
CA GLY A 168 -6.11 -9.60 -9.64
C GLY A 168 -4.78 -9.94 -8.97
N CYS A 169 -3.70 -9.28 -9.39
CA CYS A 169 -2.37 -9.41 -8.80
C CYS A 169 -2.36 -9.06 -7.29
N ILE A 170 -3.00 -7.96 -6.88
CA ILE A 170 -3.10 -7.60 -5.45
C ILE A 170 -3.82 -8.67 -4.65
N VAL A 171 -4.93 -9.21 -5.17
CA VAL A 171 -5.71 -10.23 -4.45
C VAL A 171 -4.87 -11.46 -4.15
N THR A 172 -4.04 -11.95 -5.10
CA THR A 172 -3.20 -13.13 -4.84
C THR A 172 -2.26 -12.93 -3.65
N GLY A 173 -1.70 -11.73 -3.48
CA GLY A 173 -0.83 -11.40 -2.35
C GLY A 173 -1.55 -11.25 -1.00
N LEU A 174 -2.88 -11.12 -1.01
CA LEU A 174 -3.71 -10.92 0.17
C LEU A 174 -4.59 -12.12 0.52
N LEU A 175 -4.53 -13.21 -0.26
CA LEU A 175 -5.28 -14.44 0.04
C LEU A 175 -4.79 -15.07 1.36
N SER A 176 -5.74 -15.52 2.18
CA SER A 176 -5.43 -16.32 3.38
C SER A 176 -4.79 -17.65 2.98
N GLU A 177 -3.69 -18.02 3.64
CA GLU A 177 -3.10 -19.37 3.55
C GLU A 177 -4.03 -20.48 4.06
#